data_AF-A0ABD3DR21-F1
#
_entry.id   AF-A0ABD3DR21-F1
#
_cell.length_a   1.000
_cell.length_b   1.000
_cell.length_c   1.000
_cell.angle_alpha   90.00
_cell.angle_beta   90.00
_cell.angle_gamma   90.00
#
_symmetry.space_group_name_H-M   'P 1'
#
loop_
_entity.id
_entity.type
_entity.pdbx_description
1 polymer ?
#
loop_
_entity_poly.entity_id
_entity_poly.type
_entity_poly.pdbx_seq_one_letter_code
_entity_poly.pdbx_strand_id
1 'polypeptide(L)'
;MVYWKEGALLDTIIGPGALLLTIDLRAVGDGLERGNSREIIRLQVKTSITTFPSSGEIVSEPLGVVLIISTWNYPFLLSLDPVIGAIAAGNAVVLKPSEVAPATSSILSKLLGDYMDTSAIKVVEGGSQETTALLEQKWDKIFYTGNSKVGRIILAAAAKHLTPVILELGGKCGCESLFLVISMGRV
;
A
#
# COMPACT_ATOMS: atom_id res chain seq x y z
N MET A 1 10.18 -11.75 22.79
CA MET A 1 8.89 -12.30 23.28
C MET A 1 8.03 -11.13 23.72
N VAL A 2 7.32 -10.51 22.78
CA VAL A 2 6.35 -9.42 23.05
C VAL A 2 5.01 -9.95 22.55
N TYR A 3 4.14 -10.32 23.47
CA TYR A 3 2.78 -10.76 23.15
C TYR A 3 1.90 -9.51 22.97
N TRP A 4 1.25 -9.37 21.82
CA TRP A 4 0.08 -8.50 21.65
C TRP A 4 -1.15 -9.38 21.49
N LYS A 5 -2.15 -9.16 22.34
CA LYS A 5 -3.27 -10.06 22.57
C LYS A 5 -4.57 -9.24 22.49
N GLU A 6 -4.88 -8.69 21.32
CA GLU A 6 -6.12 -7.93 21.08
C GLU A 6 -6.87 -8.38 19.81
N GLY A 7 -6.73 -9.63 19.37
CA GLY A 7 -7.43 -10.16 18.19
C GLY A 7 -8.92 -10.50 18.37
N ALA A 8 -9.48 -10.37 19.58
CA ALA A 8 -10.84 -10.86 19.87
C ALA A 8 -11.92 -9.77 19.99
N LEU A 9 -11.56 -8.48 19.96
CA LEU A 9 -12.49 -7.38 20.17
C LEU A 9 -13.04 -6.75 18.87
N LEU A 10 -12.36 -6.98 17.74
CA LEU A 10 -12.75 -6.41 16.44
C LEU A 10 -13.80 -7.24 15.67
N ASP A 11 -13.93 -8.54 15.98
CA ASP A 11 -14.87 -9.45 15.31
C ASP A 11 -16.34 -9.20 15.70
N THR A 12 -16.61 -8.46 16.80
CA THR A 12 -17.97 -8.23 17.30
C THR A 12 -18.62 -6.96 16.71
N ILE A 13 -17.84 -6.03 16.15
CA ILE A 13 -18.36 -4.70 15.75
C ILE A 13 -18.73 -4.64 14.26
N ILE A 14 -18.12 -5.47 13.41
CA ILE A 14 -18.27 -5.36 11.95
C ILE A 14 -18.88 -6.66 11.44
N GLY A 15 -20.19 -6.63 11.18
CA GLY A 15 -20.96 -7.80 10.74
C GLY A 15 -20.45 -8.45 9.43
N PRO A 16 -20.93 -9.68 9.13
CA PRO A 16 -20.44 -10.49 8.03
C PRO A 16 -20.96 -9.93 6.70
N GLY A 17 -20.19 -9.03 6.08
CA GLY A 17 -20.57 -8.43 4.80
C GLY A 17 -19.69 -7.30 4.29
N ALA A 18 -18.81 -6.75 5.13
CA ALA A 18 -17.82 -5.78 4.67
C ALA A 18 -16.63 -6.52 4.01
N LEU A 19 -16.65 -6.61 2.68
CA LEU A 19 -15.48 -6.90 1.84
C LEU A 19 -14.51 -5.70 1.92
N LEU A 20 -14.01 -5.42 3.13
CA LEU A 20 -12.87 -4.55 3.32
C LEU A 20 -11.64 -5.39 2.98
N LEU A 21 -10.78 -4.86 2.12
CA LEU A 21 -9.40 -5.31 1.93
C LEU A 21 -8.64 -5.14 3.26
N THR A 22 -8.95 -5.98 4.25
CA THR A 22 -8.04 -6.28 5.33
C THR A 22 -6.92 -7.06 4.65
N ILE A 23 -5.79 -6.39 4.43
CA ILE A 23 -4.51 -7.10 4.30
C ILE A 23 -4.53 -8.09 5.46
N ASP A 24 -4.62 -9.38 5.16
CA ASP A 24 -4.68 -10.41 6.20
C ASP A 24 -3.34 -10.37 6.95
N LEU A 25 -3.32 -9.61 8.04
CA LEU A 25 -2.15 -9.43 8.88
C LEU A 25 -1.68 -10.77 9.48
N ARG A 26 -2.53 -11.83 9.48
CA ARG A 26 -2.10 -13.19 9.82
C ARG A 26 -1.23 -13.80 8.72
N ALA A 27 -1.57 -13.59 7.45
CA ALA A 27 -0.76 -14.09 6.34
C ALA A 27 0.60 -13.35 6.26
N VAL A 28 0.64 -12.06 6.61
CA VAL A 28 1.89 -11.29 6.73
C VAL A 28 2.72 -11.76 7.95
N GLY A 29 2.06 -12.03 9.08
CA GLY A 29 2.73 -12.55 10.29
C GLY A 29 3.31 -13.96 10.10
N ASP A 30 2.56 -14.86 9.45
CA ASP A 30 3.00 -16.22 9.14
C ASP A 30 4.19 -16.24 8.16
N GLY A 31 4.30 -15.23 7.28
CA GLY A 31 5.44 -15.04 6.38
C GLY A 31 6.71 -14.54 7.09
N LEU A 32 6.56 -13.74 8.15
CA LEU A 32 7.68 -13.18 8.90
C LEU A 32 8.37 -14.20 9.82
N GLU A 33 7.62 -15.17 10.36
CA GLU A 33 8.13 -16.22 11.27
C GLU A 33 9.00 -17.28 10.58
N ARG A 34 8.95 -17.41 9.24
CA ARG A 34 9.53 -18.55 8.51
C ARG A 34 10.86 -18.32 7.79
N GLY A 35 11.44 -17.12 7.89
CA GLY A 35 12.88 -16.90 7.63
C GLY A 35 13.44 -17.31 6.25
N ASN A 36 12.62 -17.41 5.19
CA ASN A 36 13.11 -17.75 3.85
C ASN A 36 12.50 -16.84 2.77
N SER A 37 13.31 -15.93 2.22
CA SER A 37 12.91 -14.76 1.43
C SER A 37 12.35 -15.03 0.01
N ARG A 38 11.82 -16.22 -0.29
CA ARG A 38 11.39 -16.61 -1.65
C ARG A 38 10.18 -17.55 -1.72
N GLU A 39 9.39 -17.68 -0.67
CA GLU A 39 8.17 -18.48 -0.77
C GLU A 39 7.05 -17.63 -1.37
N ILE A 40 6.84 -17.78 -2.68
CA ILE A 40 5.67 -17.22 -3.34
C ILE A 40 4.45 -17.93 -2.76
N ILE A 41 3.54 -17.16 -2.15
CA ILE A 41 2.28 -17.70 -1.65
C ILE A 41 1.51 -18.25 -2.86
N ARG A 42 1.30 -19.56 -2.82
CA ARG A 42 0.72 -20.36 -3.88
C ARG A 42 -0.61 -20.91 -3.40
N LEU A 43 -1.70 -20.35 -3.93
CA LEU A 43 -3.04 -20.80 -3.59
C LEU A 43 -3.55 -21.72 -4.71
N GLN A 44 -3.81 -22.97 -4.35
CA GLN A 44 -4.40 -23.95 -5.26
C GLN A 44 -5.88 -23.60 -5.46
N VAL A 45 -6.31 -23.47 -6.72
CA VAL A 45 -7.69 -23.16 -7.06
C VAL A 45 -8.31 -24.35 -7.78
N LYS A 46 -9.54 -24.70 -7.37
CA LYS A 46 -10.32 -25.73 -8.07
C LYS A 46 -10.63 -25.23 -9.48
N THR A 47 -10.14 -25.94 -10.49
CA THR A 47 -10.48 -25.65 -11.89
C THR A 47 -11.86 -26.20 -12.23
N SER A 48 -12.57 -25.51 -13.14
CA SER A 48 -13.85 -26.00 -13.67
C SER A 48 -13.65 -27.33 -14.37
N ILE A 49 -14.64 -28.23 -14.27
CA ILE A 49 -14.62 -29.57 -14.89
C ILE A 49 -14.33 -29.53 -16.40
N THR A 50 -14.70 -28.43 -17.07
CA THR A 50 -14.46 -28.19 -18.50
C THR A 50 -12.97 -28.08 -18.84
N THR A 51 -12.11 -27.78 -17.87
CA THR A 51 -10.66 -27.59 -18.04
C THR A 51 -9.86 -28.80 -17.55
N PHE A 52 -10.53 -29.89 -17.13
CA PHE A 52 -9.86 -31.10 -16.69
C PHE A 52 -9.07 -31.73 -17.84
N PRO A 53 -7.79 -32.11 -17.67
CA PRO A 53 -7.08 -32.36 -16.41
C PRO A 53 -6.18 -31.22 -15.89
N SER A 54 -6.34 -29.98 -16.37
CA SER A 54 -5.47 -28.87 -15.95
C SER A 54 -5.69 -28.45 -14.49
N SER A 55 -4.60 -28.16 -13.79
CA SER A 55 -4.58 -27.56 -12.45
C SER A 55 -4.32 -26.05 -12.54
N GLY A 56 -4.93 -25.26 -11.65
CA GLY A 56 -4.74 -23.82 -11.56
C GLY A 56 -4.14 -23.42 -10.22
N GLU A 57 -3.13 -22.55 -10.24
CA GLU A 57 -2.48 -22.00 -9.06
C GLU A 57 -2.45 -20.46 -9.18
N ILE A 58 -2.75 -19.76 -8.09
CA ILE A 58 -2.56 -18.32 -7.98
C ILE A 58 -1.24 -18.08 -7.27
N VAL A 59 -0.35 -17.34 -7.94
CA VAL A 59 1.01 -17.03 -7.53
C VAL A 59 1.07 -15.51 -7.32
N SER A 60 1.36 -15.06 -6.10
CA SER A 60 1.51 -13.63 -5.82
C SER A 60 2.93 -13.16 -6.10
N GLU A 61 3.09 -12.24 -7.05
CA GLU A 61 4.39 -11.67 -7.44
C GLU A 61 4.45 -10.17 -7.10
N PRO A 62 5.65 -9.64 -6.76
CA PRO A 62 5.84 -8.22 -6.57
C PRO A 62 5.56 -7.46 -7.88
N LEU A 63 5.00 -6.26 -7.76
CA LEU A 63 4.70 -5.40 -8.90
C LEU A 63 5.95 -4.71 -9.44
N GLY A 64 6.90 -4.36 -8.57
CA GLY A 64 8.11 -3.63 -8.92
C GLY A 64 8.34 -2.44 -8.00
N VAL A 65 8.22 -1.23 -8.54
CA VAL A 65 8.45 0.03 -7.81
C VAL A 65 7.13 0.73 -7.47
N VAL A 66 6.92 0.97 -6.18
CA VAL A 66 5.70 1.58 -5.63
C VAL A 66 6.01 2.99 -5.12
N LEU A 67 5.22 3.97 -5.59
CA LEU A 67 5.24 5.33 -5.07
C LEU A 67 4.16 5.48 -4.00
N ILE A 68 4.53 5.95 -2.82
CA ILE A 68 3.62 6.21 -1.70
C ILE A 68 3.66 7.69 -1.38
N ILE A 69 2.53 8.38 -1.52
CA ILE A 69 2.36 9.79 -1.19
C ILE A 69 1.43 9.89 0.01
N SER A 70 1.98 10.29 1.16
CA SER A 70 1.25 10.36 2.43
C SER A 70 0.79 11.79 2.77
N THR A 71 -0.15 11.88 3.70
CA THR A 71 -0.80 13.12 4.15
C THR A 71 -0.27 13.57 5.52
N TRP A 72 -0.69 14.76 5.96
CA TRP A 72 -0.17 15.46 7.14
C TRP A 72 -0.93 15.24 8.45
N ASN A 73 -2.13 14.66 8.42
CA ASN A 73 -2.98 14.52 9.61
C ASN A 73 -2.53 13.39 10.55
N TYR A 74 -2.09 12.26 10.00
CA TYR A 74 -1.43 11.18 10.73
C TYR A 74 -0.14 10.76 10.00
N PRO A 75 0.86 11.65 9.93
CA PRO A 75 1.97 11.58 8.98
C PRO A 75 2.92 10.41 9.24
N PHE A 76 2.90 9.83 10.44
CA PHE A 76 3.68 8.64 10.75
C PHE A 76 2.93 7.36 10.32
N LEU A 77 1.70 7.18 10.82
CA LEU A 77 0.88 6.00 10.54
C LEU A 77 0.56 5.85 9.04
N LEU A 78 0.05 6.91 8.41
CA LEU A 78 -0.35 6.89 7.00
C LEU A 78 0.84 6.87 6.03
N SER A 79 2.06 7.04 6.53
CA SER A 79 3.28 6.80 5.75
C SER A 79 3.74 5.35 5.91
N LEU A 80 3.85 4.85 7.14
CA LEU A 80 4.47 3.54 7.40
C LEU A 80 3.57 2.37 7.07
N ASP A 81 2.26 2.47 7.31
CA ASP A 81 1.31 1.38 7.03
C ASP A 81 1.38 0.90 5.56
N PRO A 82 1.26 1.79 4.54
CA PRO A 82 1.42 1.37 3.15
C PRO A 82 2.87 0.97 2.79
N VAL A 83 3.89 1.54 3.46
CA VAL A 83 5.30 1.15 3.25
C VAL A 83 5.54 -0.29 3.70
N ILE A 84 5.05 -0.66 4.88
CA ILE A 84 5.16 -2.01 5.42
C ILE A 84 4.46 -3.00 4.48
N GLY A 85 3.25 -2.69 4.02
CA GLY A 85 2.53 -3.52 3.06
C GLY A 85 3.27 -3.70 1.74
N ALA A 86 3.88 -2.63 1.21
CA ALA A 86 4.65 -2.69 -0.04
C ALA A 86 5.94 -3.51 0.10
N ILE A 87 6.67 -3.36 1.21
CA ILE A 87 7.88 -4.12 1.52
C ILE A 87 7.55 -5.60 1.74
N ALA A 88 6.49 -5.91 2.49
CA ALA A 88 6.04 -7.28 2.73
C ALA A 88 5.66 -7.99 1.42
N ALA A 89 5.11 -7.25 0.46
CA ALA A 89 4.84 -7.74 -0.89
C ALA A 89 6.08 -7.82 -1.80
N GLY A 90 7.27 -7.49 -1.29
CA GLY A 90 8.55 -7.60 -2.03
C GLY A 90 8.82 -6.47 -3.03
N ASN A 91 8.22 -5.29 -2.86
CA ASN A 91 8.39 -4.16 -3.77
C ASN A 91 9.49 -3.19 -3.30
N ALA A 92 10.10 -2.49 -4.26
CA ALA A 92 10.86 -1.28 -3.97
C ALA A 92 9.89 -0.12 -3.72
N VAL A 93 10.25 0.79 -2.81
CA VAL A 93 9.34 1.83 -2.31
C VAL A 93 9.98 3.20 -2.38
N VAL A 94 9.25 4.16 -2.94
CA VAL A 94 9.56 5.57 -2.82
C VAL A 94 8.47 6.24 -1.99
N LEU A 95 8.84 6.72 -0.81
CA LEU A 95 7.95 7.42 0.10
C LEU A 95 8.11 8.93 -0.08
N LYS A 96 7.00 9.61 -0.36
CA LYS A 96 6.90 11.07 -0.37
C LYS A 96 6.02 11.53 0.79
N PRO A 97 6.60 11.90 1.95
CA PRO A 97 5.84 12.45 3.06
C PRO A 97 5.32 13.86 2.76
N SER A 98 4.28 14.29 3.47
CA SER A 98 3.72 15.63 3.28
C SER A 98 4.65 16.73 3.83
N GLU A 99 4.85 17.76 3.02
CA GLU A 99 5.59 18.98 3.31
C GLU A 99 5.01 19.79 4.50
N VAL A 100 3.73 19.57 4.82
CA VAL A 100 3.04 20.25 5.92
C VAL A 100 3.47 19.71 7.29
N ALA A 101 4.06 18.51 7.34
CA ALA A 101 4.58 17.87 8.56
C ALA A 101 6.12 17.68 8.49
N PRO A 102 6.91 18.76 8.45
CA PRO A 102 8.35 18.69 8.17
C PRO A 102 9.16 17.94 9.24
N ALA A 103 8.76 18.04 10.51
CA ALA A 103 9.43 17.32 11.59
C ALA A 103 9.31 15.79 11.43
N THR A 104 8.11 15.31 11.10
CA THR A 104 7.87 13.88 10.86
C THR A 104 8.53 13.42 9.58
N SER A 105 8.47 14.23 8.51
CA SER A 105 9.16 13.98 7.24
C SER A 105 10.66 13.74 7.45
N SER A 106 11.32 14.65 8.17
CA SER A 106 12.75 14.58 8.43
C SER A 106 13.14 13.35 9.28
N ILE A 107 12.32 13.02 10.29
CA ILE A 107 12.53 11.82 11.11
C ILE A 107 12.36 10.55 10.28
N LEU A 108 11.33 10.47 9.42
CA LEU A 108 11.11 9.32 8.55
C LEU A 108 12.26 9.16 7.54
N SER A 109 12.70 10.26 6.94
CA SER A 109 13.86 10.31 6.02
C SER A 109 15.12 9.75 6.69
N LYS A 110 15.39 10.20 7.93
CA LYS A 110 16.54 9.72 8.71
C LYS A 110 16.40 8.24 9.10
N LEU A 111 15.28 7.85 9.71
CA LEU A 111 15.10 6.48 10.21
C LEU A 111 15.08 5.46 9.06
N LEU A 112 14.37 5.73 7.97
CA LEU A 112 14.37 4.82 6.84
C LEU A 112 15.76 4.77 6.17
N GLY A 113 16.51 5.87 6.16
CA GLY A 113 17.90 5.88 5.68
C GLY A 113 18.86 5.07 6.57
N ASP A 114 18.68 5.12 7.88
CA ASP A 114 19.58 4.47 8.85
C ASP A 114 19.30 2.96 8.99
N TYR A 115 18.03 2.54 8.88
CA TYR A 115 17.61 1.17 9.20
C TYR A 115 17.23 0.32 7.98
N MET A 116 16.97 0.91 6.81
CA MET A 116 16.51 0.19 5.63
C MET A 116 17.51 0.27 4.47
N ASP A 117 17.37 -0.63 3.50
CA ASP A 117 18.17 -0.59 2.28
C ASP A 117 17.80 0.63 1.42
N THR A 118 18.69 1.62 1.42
CA THR A 118 18.55 2.88 0.66
C THR A 118 18.46 2.70 -0.85
N SER A 119 18.84 1.54 -1.39
CA SER A 119 18.68 1.21 -2.80
C SER A 119 17.26 0.77 -3.15
N ALA A 120 16.55 0.14 -2.21
CA ALA A 120 15.20 -0.37 -2.39
C ALA A 120 14.13 0.57 -1.80
N ILE A 121 14.44 1.30 -0.73
CA ILE A 121 13.51 2.19 -0.02
C ILE A 121 14.12 3.58 0.02
N LYS A 122 13.42 4.56 -0.58
CA LYS A 122 13.87 5.95 -0.63
C LYS A 122 12.80 6.92 -0.18
N VAL A 123 13.19 7.89 0.64
CA VAL A 123 12.32 8.99 1.04
C VAL A 123 12.66 10.22 0.19
N VAL A 124 11.63 10.83 -0.41
CA VAL A 124 11.77 12.07 -1.20
C VAL A 124 10.92 13.15 -0.54
N GLU A 125 11.61 14.06 0.14
CA GLU A 125 10.99 15.24 0.75
C GLU A 125 10.79 16.34 -0.29
N GLY A 126 9.71 17.11 -0.17
CA GLY A 126 9.43 18.21 -1.09
C GLY A 126 7.95 18.55 -1.15
N GLY A 127 7.61 19.64 -1.83
CA GLY A 127 6.23 20.11 -2.01
C GLY A 127 5.61 19.62 -3.32
N SER A 128 4.82 20.49 -3.94
CA SER A 128 4.07 20.19 -5.16
C SER A 128 4.96 20.03 -6.41
N GLN A 129 6.10 20.73 -6.49
CA GLN A 129 7.02 20.64 -7.63
C GLN A 129 7.65 19.25 -7.69
N GLU A 130 8.17 18.76 -6.57
CA GLU A 130 8.78 17.44 -6.44
C GLU A 130 7.73 16.33 -6.64
N THR A 131 6.50 16.51 -6.13
CA THR A 131 5.40 15.56 -6.42
C THR A 131 5.13 15.48 -7.93
N THR A 132 5.13 16.62 -8.62
CA THR A 132 4.86 16.65 -10.07
C THR A 132 5.96 15.94 -10.84
N ALA A 133 7.22 16.21 -10.50
CA ALA A 133 8.38 15.54 -11.09
C ALA A 133 8.37 14.01 -10.83
N LEU A 134 7.95 13.59 -9.64
CA LEU A 134 7.76 12.17 -9.31
C LEU A 134 6.66 11.54 -10.17
N LEU A 135 5.53 12.23 -10.36
CA LEU A 135 4.41 11.72 -11.15
C LEU A 135 4.69 11.62 -12.65
N GLU A 136 5.72 12.29 -13.16
CA GLU A 136 6.18 12.14 -14.55
C GLU A 136 6.94 10.82 -14.76
N GLN A 137 7.53 10.27 -13.71
CA GLN A 137 8.24 8.98 -13.77
C GLN A 137 7.27 7.81 -13.92
N LYS A 138 7.80 6.68 -14.40
CA LYS A 138 7.04 5.44 -14.51
C LYS A 138 7.06 4.69 -13.18
N TRP A 139 5.87 4.31 -12.70
CA TRP A 139 5.68 3.53 -11.49
C TRP A 139 4.87 2.27 -11.79
N ASP A 140 5.11 1.20 -11.04
CA ASP A 140 4.32 -0.03 -11.15
C ASP A 140 3.07 0.02 -10.28
N LYS A 141 3.06 0.86 -9.24
CA LYS A 141 1.88 1.21 -8.45
C LYS A 141 2.03 2.55 -7.77
N ILE A 142 0.94 3.30 -7.63
CA ILE A 142 0.90 4.54 -6.85
C ILE A 142 -0.14 4.41 -5.73
N PHE A 143 0.26 4.74 -4.51
CA PHE A 143 -0.61 4.83 -3.34
C PHE A 143 -0.65 6.29 -2.89
N TYR A 144 -1.85 6.87 -2.82
CA TYR A 144 -2.02 8.25 -2.41
C TYR A 144 -3.09 8.36 -1.33
N THR A 145 -2.75 9.06 -0.24
CA THR A 145 -3.74 9.48 0.76
C THR A 145 -3.86 10.99 0.77
N GLY A 146 -5.09 11.51 0.67
CA GLY A 146 -5.34 12.94 0.79
C GLY A 146 -6.69 13.39 0.25
N ASN A 147 -6.68 14.41 -0.61
CA ASN A 147 -7.90 15.05 -1.09
C ASN A 147 -8.24 14.68 -2.53
N SER A 148 -9.53 14.71 -2.88
CA SER A 148 -9.99 14.27 -4.21
C SER A 148 -9.50 15.15 -5.36
N LYS A 149 -9.15 16.43 -5.11
CA LYS A 149 -8.63 17.32 -6.15
C LYS A 149 -7.26 16.85 -6.62
N VAL A 150 -6.36 16.55 -5.69
CA VAL A 150 -5.02 16.02 -5.98
C VAL A 150 -5.10 14.56 -6.44
N GLY A 151 -6.01 13.76 -5.86
CA GLY A 151 -6.24 12.38 -6.33
C GLY A 151 -6.56 12.29 -7.82
N ARG A 152 -7.37 13.22 -8.37
CA ARG A 152 -7.64 13.29 -9.81
C ARG A 152 -6.41 13.64 -10.64
N ILE A 153 -5.53 14.51 -10.14
CA ILE A 153 -4.27 14.86 -10.81
C ILE A 153 -3.34 13.64 -10.87
N ILE A 154 -3.24 12.91 -9.75
CA ILE A 154 -2.43 11.69 -9.67
C ILE A 154 -2.97 10.63 -10.63
N LEU A 155 -4.29 10.41 -10.65
CA LEU A 155 -4.92 9.46 -11.57
C LEU A 155 -4.64 9.83 -13.04
N ALA A 156 -4.73 11.11 -13.39
CA ALA A 156 -4.43 11.59 -14.74
C ALA A 156 -2.96 11.40 -15.14
N ALA A 157 -2.02 11.56 -14.19
CA ALA A 157 -0.61 11.28 -14.43
C ALA A 157 -0.35 9.77 -14.58
N ALA A 158 -0.93 8.95 -13.70
CA ALA A 158 -0.82 7.49 -13.71
C ALA A 158 -1.38 6.87 -15.01
N ALA A 159 -2.46 7.46 -15.56
CA ALA A 159 -3.07 7.01 -16.80
C ALA A 159 -2.11 7.05 -18.00
N LYS A 160 -1.11 7.95 -18.01
CA LYS A 160 -0.10 8.02 -19.08
C LYS A 160 0.76 6.76 -19.18
N HIS A 161 0.96 6.09 -18.05
CA HIS A 161 1.81 4.90 -17.92
C HIS A 161 1.00 3.62 -17.65
N LEU A 162 -0.35 3.71 -17.65
CA LEU A 162 -1.28 2.66 -17.24
C LEU A 162 -0.94 2.06 -15.86
N THR A 163 -0.50 2.93 -14.94
CA THR A 163 -0.12 2.52 -13.59
C THR A 163 -1.37 2.33 -12.74
N PRO A 164 -1.53 1.17 -12.06
CA PRO A 164 -2.59 0.99 -11.09
C PRO A 164 -2.41 1.93 -9.90
N VAL A 165 -3.51 2.54 -9.45
CA VAL A 165 -3.49 3.47 -8.32
C VAL A 165 -4.41 3.02 -7.20
N ILE A 166 -4.03 3.33 -5.97
CA ILE A 166 -4.90 3.32 -4.79
C ILE A 166 -5.01 4.76 -4.30
N LEU A 167 -6.23 5.27 -4.26
CA LEU A 167 -6.53 6.62 -3.79
C LEU A 167 -7.37 6.53 -2.53
N GLU A 168 -6.79 6.95 -1.40
CA GLU A 168 -7.48 7.07 -0.12
C GLU A 168 -7.87 8.53 0.10
N LEU A 169 -9.13 8.85 -0.22
CA LEU A 169 -9.62 10.22 -0.31
C LEU A 169 -10.63 10.54 0.78
N GLY A 170 -10.58 11.76 1.30
CA GLY A 170 -11.64 12.30 2.17
C GLY A 170 -12.87 12.79 1.39
N GLY A 171 -14.01 12.92 2.07
CA GLY A 171 -15.26 13.46 1.53
C GLY A 171 -16.20 13.93 2.64
N LYS A 172 -17.24 14.72 2.28
CA LYS A 172 -18.31 15.10 3.23
C LYS A 172 -19.21 13.88 3.44
N CYS A 173 -19.09 13.28 4.60
CA CYS A 173 -19.86 12.12 5.01
C CYS A 173 -20.88 12.54 6.07
N GLY A 174 -22.17 12.29 5.83
CA GLY A 174 -23.15 12.24 6.92
C GLY A 174 -22.84 11.01 7.76
N CYS A 175 -22.51 11.19 9.03
CA CYS A 175 -22.38 10.17 10.08
C CYS A 175 -21.86 8.76 9.67
N GLU A 176 -20.84 8.61 8.82
CA GLU A 176 -20.15 7.34 8.56
C GLU A 176 -18.90 7.62 7.72
N SER A 177 -17.71 7.51 8.30
CA SER A 177 -16.45 7.76 7.59
C SER A 177 -16.15 6.63 6.61
N LEU A 178 -16.51 6.78 5.33
CA LEU A 178 -16.12 5.84 4.28
C LEU A 178 -14.79 6.27 3.66
N PHE A 179 -13.74 5.46 3.83
CA PHE A 179 -12.52 5.52 3.02
C PHE A 179 -12.88 5.00 1.61
N LEU A 180 -12.87 5.86 0.59
CA LEU A 180 -13.14 5.43 -0.78
C LEU A 180 -11.85 4.94 -1.43
N VAL A 181 -11.58 3.65 -1.31
CA VAL A 181 -10.47 2.98 -2.00
C VAL A 181 -10.84 2.78 -3.48
N ILE A 182 -10.32 3.62 -4.37
CA ILE A 182 -10.41 3.35 -5.82
C ILE A 182 -9.17 2.55 -6.23
N SER A 183 -9.33 1.25 -6.46
CA SER A 183 -8.29 0.38 -7.02
C SER A 183 -8.58 0.13 -8.49
N MET A 184 -7.81 0.72 -9.39
CA MET A 184 -7.83 0.38 -10.82
C MET A 184 -6.74 -0.67 -11.07
N GLY A 185 -7.15 -1.93 -11.25
CA GLY A 185 -6.26 -3.04 -11.57
C GLY A 185 -5.85 -3.08 -13.05
N ARG A 186 -4.78 -3.81 -13.38
CA ARG A 186 -4.47 -4.20 -14.77
C ARG A 186 -5.62 -5.08 -15.29
N VAL A 187 -6.08 -4.79 -16.50
CA VAL A 187 -7.02 -5.63 -17.28
C VAL A 187 -6.30 -6.87 -17.76
#